data_AF-A0A6I6LFK8-F1
#
_entry.id   AF-A0A6I6LFK8-F1
#
_cell.length_a   1.000
_cell.length_b   1.000
_cell.length_c   1.000
_cell.angle_alpha   90.00
_cell.angle_beta   90.00
_cell.angle_gamma   90.00
#
_symmetry.space_group_name_H-M   'P 1'
#
loop_
_entity.id
_entity.type
_entity.pdbx_description
1 polymer ?
#
loop_
_entity_poly.entity_id
_entity_poly.type
_entity_poly.pdbx_seq_one_letter_code
_entity_poly.pdbx_strand_id
1 'polypeptide(L)'
;MRALFLSLLLVATPAAALNEGLQCVPYARALSGVTIYGDAHTWWGQAEGKYDRGNDPEVGAVLAFPPHGNMRLGHVAAVRRIVDDRTIIISHANWSTIGGVRGHIEEDVRAVDVSEANDWSRVRVWYTPNEALGSTEWPVHGFIYPKQRRSEAEARKAVAILLKDRVIPALPAATPVRMAEAEKPAFKSAAVKTGFGLSGDLLKDIDRKAAKETKATSAPAKSVRLASVEKLIAKLPKS
;
A
#
# COMPACT_ATOMS: atom_id res chain seq x y z
N MET A 1 -39.05 33.52 -39.23
CA MET A 1 -38.72 32.21 -38.62
C MET A 1 -37.74 32.44 -37.47
N ARG A 2 -38.18 32.29 -36.22
CA ARG A 2 -37.31 32.32 -35.03
C ARG A 2 -37.12 30.87 -34.58
N ALA A 3 -35.93 30.33 -34.72
CA ALA A 3 -35.59 29.01 -34.20
C ALA A 3 -35.23 29.14 -32.72
N LEU A 4 -36.07 28.58 -31.85
CA LEU A 4 -35.74 28.32 -30.44
C LEU A 4 -34.80 27.12 -30.40
N PHE A 5 -33.56 27.30 -29.94
CA PHE A 5 -32.71 26.17 -29.57
C PHE A 5 -32.93 25.85 -28.09
N LEU A 6 -33.51 24.67 -27.86
CA LEU A 6 -33.76 24.10 -26.54
C LEU A 6 -32.45 23.53 -25.98
N SER A 7 -31.84 24.22 -25.01
CA SER A 7 -30.64 23.76 -24.32
C SER A 7 -30.98 22.60 -23.38
N LEU A 8 -30.54 21.39 -23.74
CA LEU A 8 -30.63 20.21 -22.89
C LEU A 8 -29.54 20.29 -21.82
N LEU A 9 -29.91 20.64 -20.59
CA LEU A 9 -29.03 20.55 -19.42
C LEU A 9 -28.84 19.07 -19.05
N LEU A 10 -27.68 18.51 -19.37
CA LEU A 10 -27.22 17.25 -18.81
C LEU A 10 -27.00 17.46 -17.31
N VAL A 11 -27.96 17.03 -16.49
CA VAL A 11 -27.75 16.89 -15.04
C VAL A 11 -26.84 15.67 -14.86
N ALA A 12 -25.55 15.90 -14.72
CA ALA A 12 -24.62 14.86 -14.29
C ALA A 12 -25.04 14.40 -12.88
N THR A 13 -25.57 13.18 -12.77
CA THR A 13 -25.86 12.57 -11.48
C THR A 13 -24.54 12.27 -10.77
N PRO A 14 -24.34 12.69 -9.51
CA PRO A 14 -23.12 12.43 -8.75
C PRO A 14 -23.08 10.98 -8.23
N ALA A 15 -23.38 9.99 -9.06
CA ALA A 15 -23.30 8.58 -8.69
C ALA A 15 -21.85 8.06 -8.57
N ALA A 16 -20.86 8.85 -9.00
CA ALA A 16 -19.43 8.52 -8.82
C ALA A 16 -18.91 8.80 -7.39
N ALA A 17 -19.71 9.41 -6.51
CA ALA A 17 -19.31 9.71 -5.13
C ALA A 17 -19.59 8.57 -4.13
N LEU A 18 -20.14 7.43 -4.55
CA LEU A 18 -20.61 6.35 -3.66
C LEU A 18 -19.68 5.14 -3.53
N ASN A 19 -18.41 5.27 -3.96
CA ASN A 19 -17.41 4.22 -3.74
C ASN A 19 -16.36 4.67 -2.72
N GLU A 20 -16.82 5.08 -1.53
CA GLU A 20 -15.92 5.32 -0.40
C GLU A 20 -15.40 3.97 0.11
N GLY A 21 -14.41 3.41 -0.58
CA GLY A 21 -13.72 2.21 -0.13
C GLY A 21 -13.13 2.40 1.28
N LEU A 22 -12.61 1.32 1.87
CA LEU A 22 -12.18 1.32 3.25
C LEU A 22 -11.05 2.33 3.50
N GLN A 23 -11.22 3.20 4.49
CA GLN A 23 -10.24 4.23 4.85
C GLN A 23 -9.19 3.71 5.84
N CYS A 24 -8.02 4.36 5.87
CA CYS A 24 -6.89 3.98 6.73
C CYS A 24 -7.21 4.06 8.23
N VAL A 25 -7.84 5.16 8.66
CA VAL A 25 -8.22 5.47 10.05
C VAL A 25 -9.05 4.34 10.69
N PRO A 26 -10.26 3.97 10.20
CA PRO A 26 -11.05 2.93 10.83
C PRO A 26 -10.35 1.56 10.84
N TYR A 27 -9.58 1.25 9.80
CA TYR A 27 -8.84 -0.01 9.72
C TYR A 27 -7.68 -0.06 10.74
N ALA A 28 -6.89 1.01 10.86
CA ALA A 28 -5.83 1.12 11.85
C ALA A 28 -6.37 1.03 13.28
N ARG A 29 -7.53 1.63 13.57
CA ARG A 29 -8.20 1.49 14.88
C ARG A 29 -8.63 0.05 15.17
N ALA A 30 -9.17 -0.65 14.17
CA ALA A 30 -9.58 -2.05 14.31
C ALA A 30 -8.40 -2.97 14.60
N LEU A 31 -7.23 -2.70 14.02
CA LEU A 31 -6.02 -3.47 14.26
C LEU A 31 -5.30 -3.13 15.58
N SER A 32 -5.08 -1.84 15.85
CA SER A 32 -4.23 -1.38 16.96
C SER A 32 -4.96 -1.25 18.30
N GLY A 33 -6.26 -0.94 18.27
CA GLY A 33 -7.01 -0.54 19.46
C GLY A 33 -6.87 0.92 19.86
N VAL A 34 -6.09 1.72 19.13
CA VAL A 34 -6.11 3.19 19.29
C VAL A 34 -7.52 3.71 18.97
N THR A 35 -8.05 4.56 19.85
CA THR A 35 -9.40 5.15 19.75
C THR A 35 -9.36 6.64 19.40
N ILE A 36 -8.57 7.00 18.40
CA ILE A 36 -8.51 8.35 17.83
C ILE A 36 -9.38 8.40 16.58
N TYR A 37 -10.06 9.52 16.33
CA TYR A 37 -11.03 9.69 15.24
C TYR A 37 -10.73 10.96 14.44
N GLY A 38 -11.33 11.07 13.25
CA GLY A 38 -11.06 12.15 12.30
C GLY A 38 -9.93 11.82 11.34
N ASP A 39 -9.45 12.84 10.62
CA ASP A 39 -8.46 12.70 9.57
C ASP A 39 -7.10 12.21 10.10
N ALA A 40 -6.41 11.41 9.30
CA ALA A 40 -5.17 10.75 9.71
C ALA A 40 -4.08 11.73 10.18
N HIS A 41 -3.92 12.88 9.50
CA HIS A 41 -2.93 13.89 9.89
C HIS A 41 -3.15 14.48 11.28
N THR A 42 -4.39 14.46 11.79
CA THR A 42 -4.69 14.98 13.13
C THR A 42 -4.30 14.00 14.24
N TRP A 43 -4.07 12.72 13.93
CA TRP A 43 -3.87 11.68 14.93
C TRP A 43 -2.63 11.91 15.78
N TRP A 44 -1.54 12.41 15.18
CA TRP A 44 -0.32 12.66 15.92
C TRP A 44 -0.52 13.68 17.04
N GLY A 45 -1.19 14.81 16.74
CA GLY A 45 -1.55 15.81 17.74
C GLY A 45 -2.59 15.29 18.74
N GLN A 46 -3.62 14.58 18.28
CA GLN A 46 -4.65 14.02 19.16
C GLN A 46 -4.12 12.94 20.12
N ALA A 47 -3.04 12.26 19.77
CA ALA A 47 -2.40 11.25 20.60
C ALA A 47 -1.68 11.87 21.80
N GLU A 48 -1.24 13.12 21.71
CA GLU A 48 -0.59 13.81 22.82
C GLU A 48 -1.43 13.80 24.10
N GLY A 49 -0.82 13.38 25.20
CA GLY A 49 -1.47 13.24 26.50
C GLY A 49 -2.48 12.09 26.62
N LYS A 50 -2.74 11.33 25.53
CA LYS A 50 -3.68 10.19 25.53
C LYS A 50 -3.01 8.85 25.24
N TYR A 51 -1.97 8.88 24.41
CA TYR A 51 -1.17 7.74 23.98
C TYR A 51 0.30 8.17 23.97
N ASP A 52 1.19 7.25 24.31
CA ASP A 52 2.62 7.49 24.15
C ASP A 52 2.96 7.57 22.66
N ARG A 53 3.98 8.38 22.35
CA ARG A 53 4.49 8.61 21.00
C ARG A 53 6.00 8.45 21.00
N GLY A 54 6.56 7.96 19.90
CA GLY A 54 8.01 7.83 19.75
C GLY A 54 8.42 7.47 18.32
N ASN A 55 9.69 7.14 18.13
CA ASN A 55 10.26 6.85 16.81
C ASN A 55 10.61 5.37 16.62
N ASP A 56 10.47 4.55 17.66
CA ASP A 56 10.79 3.13 17.59
C ASP A 56 9.56 2.32 17.18
N PRO A 57 9.69 1.39 16.23
CA PRO A 57 8.57 0.55 15.84
C PRO A 57 8.24 -0.45 16.95
N GLU A 58 6.95 -0.59 17.27
CA GLU A 58 6.44 -1.64 18.15
C GLU A 58 5.29 -2.39 17.50
N VAL A 59 5.18 -3.71 17.77
CA VAL A 59 4.06 -4.50 17.25
C VAL A 59 2.75 -4.04 17.87
N GLY A 60 1.81 -3.60 17.04
CA GLY A 60 0.53 -3.02 17.44
C GLY A 60 0.51 -1.49 17.44
N ALA A 61 1.67 -0.83 17.34
CA ALA A 61 1.75 0.61 17.18
C ALA A 61 1.13 1.07 15.86
N VAL A 62 0.79 2.36 15.79
CA VAL A 62 0.32 3.01 14.57
C VAL A 62 1.40 3.93 14.03
N LEU A 63 1.93 3.61 12.85
CA LEU A 63 2.79 4.48 12.07
C LEU A 63 1.96 5.64 11.52
N ALA A 64 2.32 6.89 11.86
CA ALA A 64 1.56 8.08 11.51
C ALA A 64 2.32 8.97 10.51
N PHE A 65 1.63 9.36 9.44
CA PHE A 65 2.19 10.17 8.36
C PHE A 65 1.57 11.58 8.35
N PRO A 66 2.38 12.65 8.27
CA PRO A 66 1.88 14.00 7.99
C PRO A 66 1.32 14.09 6.56
N PRO A 67 0.60 15.18 6.23
CA PRO A 67 0.28 15.51 4.86
C PRO A 67 1.55 15.68 4.02
N HIS A 68 1.62 15.02 2.86
CA HIS A 68 2.77 15.13 1.97
C HIS A 68 2.39 14.85 0.51
N GLY A 69 2.83 15.71 -0.42
CA GLY A 69 2.55 15.54 -1.86
C GLY A 69 1.04 15.40 -2.16
N ASN A 70 0.65 14.28 -2.77
CA ASN A 70 -0.75 13.96 -3.09
C ASN A 70 -1.54 13.40 -1.88
N MET A 71 -0.88 13.05 -0.78
CA MET A 71 -1.48 12.52 0.45
C MET A 71 -1.86 13.68 1.40
N ARG A 72 -2.92 14.41 1.05
CA ARG A 72 -3.32 15.64 1.77
C ARG A 72 -3.90 15.40 3.17
N LEU A 73 -4.52 14.25 3.41
CA LEU A 73 -5.16 13.93 4.69
C LEU A 73 -4.22 13.25 5.68
N GLY A 74 -2.94 13.10 5.33
CA GLY A 74 -2.01 12.20 6.01
C GLY A 74 -2.39 10.74 5.82
N HIS A 75 -1.76 9.85 6.57
CA HIS A 75 -2.07 8.42 6.55
C HIS A 75 -1.69 7.76 7.87
N VAL A 76 -2.28 6.60 8.15
CA VAL A 76 -1.94 5.77 9.31
C VAL A 76 -1.90 4.30 8.92
N ALA A 77 -0.96 3.56 9.51
CA ALA A 77 -0.80 2.13 9.28
C ALA A 77 -0.50 1.39 10.60
N ALA A 78 -1.07 0.20 10.78
CA ALA A 78 -0.81 -0.59 11.99
C ALA A 78 0.40 -1.50 11.78
N VAL A 79 1.34 -1.50 12.72
CA VAL A 79 2.50 -2.38 12.72
C VAL A 79 2.08 -3.80 13.13
N ARG A 80 2.37 -4.77 12.27
CA ARG A 80 2.05 -6.20 12.47
C ARG A 80 3.23 -7.00 12.97
N ARG A 81 4.43 -6.67 12.49
CA ARG A 81 5.67 -7.37 12.81
C ARG A 81 6.88 -6.48 12.56
N ILE A 82 7.92 -6.65 13.36
CA ILE A 82 9.24 -6.06 13.12
C ILE A 82 10.09 -7.16 12.47
N VAL A 83 10.73 -6.84 11.34
CA VAL A 83 11.59 -7.78 10.61
C VAL A 83 13.04 -7.59 11.02
N ASP A 84 13.49 -6.34 11.01
CA ASP A 84 14.82 -5.88 11.39
C ASP A 84 14.76 -4.38 11.72
N ASP A 85 15.92 -3.79 12.02
CA ASP A 85 16.05 -2.40 12.47
C ASP A 85 15.50 -1.37 11.48
N ARG A 86 15.37 -1.73 10.20
CA ARG A 86 14.88 -0.85 9.12
C ARG A 86 13.62 -1.35 8.44
N THR A 87 13.11 -2.51 8.79
CA THR A 87 12.01 -3.14 8.06
C THR A 87 10.91 -3.59 9.01
N ILE A 88 9.72 -3.09 8.76
CA ILE A 88 8.49 -3.52 9.43
C ILE A 88 7.48 -4.06 8.43
N ILE A 89 6.60 -4.90 8.95
CA ILE A 89 5.39 -5.34 8.27
C ILE A 89 4.23 -4.55 8.84
N ILE A 90 3.47 -3.90 7.97
CA ILE A 90 2.30 -3.09 8.31
C ILE A 90 1.04 -3.64 7.64
N SER A 91 -0.11 -3.23 8.15
CA SER A 91 -1.39 -3.37 7.45
C SER A 91 -2.14 -2.05 7.49
N HIS A 92 -2.68 -1.68 6.33
CA HIS A 92 -3.34 -0.40 6.11
C HIS A 92 -4.38 -0.52 4.99
N ALA A 93 -5.20 0.51 4.85
CA ALA A 93 -6.21 0.60 3.80
C ALA A 93 -6.12 1.96 3.10
N ASN A 94 -6.63 2.04 1.87
CA ASN A 94 -6.65 3.26 1.06
C ASN A 94 -5.27 3.88 0.73
N TRP A 95 -4.22 3.06 0.60
CA TRP A 95 -2.89 3.56 0.24
C TRP A 95 -2.62 3.52 -1.26
N SER A 96 -2.64 2.32 -1.85
CA SER A 96 -2.45 2.15 -3.28
C SER A 96 -3.73 2.44 -4.08
N THR A 97 -3.57 3.01 -5.28
CA THR A 97 -4.62 3.00 -6.31
C THR A 97 -4.50 1.69 -7.09
N ILE A 98 -5.36 0.72 -6.82
CA ILE A 98 -5.32 -0.60 -7.47
C ILE A 98 -6.42 -0.64 -8.51
N GLY A 99 -6.07 -0.89 -9.76
CA GLY A 99 -7.08 -0.97 -10.82
C GLY A 99 -7.83 0.35 -11.07
N GLY A 100 -7.19 1.49 -10.78
CA GLY A 100 -7.79 2.81 -10.88
C GLY A 100 -8.65 3.23 -9.68
N VAL A 101 -8.81 2.36 -8.66
CA VAL A 101 -9.67 2.61 -7.50
C VAL A 101 -8.86 2.57 -6.21
N ARG A 102 -9.34 3.33 -5.22
CA ARG A 102 -8.76 3.48 -3.89
C ARG A 102 -9.65 2.82 -2.84
N GLY A 103 -9.15 2.65 -1.63
CA GLY A 103 -9.90 2.04 -0.52
C GLY A 103 -9.81 0.51 -0.42
N HIS A 104 -8.79 -0.08 -1.02
CA HIS A 104 -8.43 -1.48 -0.81
C HIS A 104 -7.62 -1.66 0.47
N ILE A 105 -7.59 -2.88 0.99
CA ILE A 105 -6.73 -3.30 2.10
C ILE A 105 -5.42 -3.86 1.52
N GLU A 106 -4.31 -3.44 2.12
CA GLU A 106 -2.98 -4.03 1.91
C GLU A 106 -2.53 -4.64 3.24
N GLU A 107 -2.63 -5.97 3.34
CA GLU A 107 -2.29 -6.75 4.55
C GLU A 107 -0.85 -7.26 4.49
N ASP A 108 -0.19 -7.23 5.64
CA ASP A 108 1.18 -7.68 5.85
C ASP A 108 2.19 -7.24 4.77
N VAL A 109 2.12 -5.97 4.39
CA VAL A 109 3.02 -5.36 3.40
C VAL A 109 4.20 -4.66 4.07
N ARG A 110 5.30 -4.48 3.32
CA ARG A 110 6.55 -3.93 3.87
C ARG A 110 6.49 -2.40 3.96
N ALA A 111 7.06 -1.86 5.03
CA ALA A 111 7.55 -0.50 5.09
C ALA A 111 9.01 -0.52 5.55
N VAL A 112 9.85 0.28 4.90
CA VAL A 112 11.29 0.30 5.12
C VAL A 112 11.73 1.71 5.48
N ASP A 113 12.47 1.86 6.58
CA ASP A 113 13.16 3.09 6.96
C ASP A 113 14.28 3.38 5.97
N VAL A 114 14.16 4.52 5.32
CA VAL A 114 15.13 5.07 4.35
C VAL A 114 15.76 6.36 4.87
N SER A 115 15.53 6.71 6.15
CA SER A 115 16.18 7.87 6.74
C SER A 115 17.69 7.63 6.90
N GLU A 116 18.44 8.70 6.71
CA GLU A 116 19.90 8.70 6.87
C GLU A 116 20.31 8.33 8.29
N ALA A 117 19.52 8.75 9.28
CA ALA A 117 19.82 8.57 10.70
C ALA A 117 19.33 7.24 11.31
N ASN A 118 18.62 6.39 10.55
CA ASN A 118 17.98 5.17 11.07
C ASN A 118 16.97 5.46 12.19
N ASP A 119 16.22 6.55 12.04
CA ASP A 119 15.33 7.11 13.06
C ASP A 119 13.85 7.06 12.65
N TRP A 120 13.53 6.29 11.60
CA TRP A 120 12.16 6.16 11.06
C TRP A 120 11.51 7.46 10.60
N SER A 121 12.26 8.56 10.47
CA SER A 121 11.72 9.86 10.02
C SER A 121 11.29 9.85 8.54
N ARG A 122 11.76 8.87 7.74
CA ARG A 122 11.39 8.68 6.34
C ARG A 122 11.26 7.21 5.99
N VAL A 123 10.16 6.82 5.34
CA VAL A 123 9.93 5.43 4.93
C VAL A 123 9.56 5.30 3.46
N ARG A 124 9.92 4.18 2.85
CA ARG A 124 9.27 3.68 1.64
C ARG A 124 8.28 2.60 2.01
N VAL A 125 7.08 2.69 1.47
CA VAL A 125 6.00 1.73 1.73
C VAL A 125 5.74 0.93 0.47
N TRP A 126 5.39 -0.34 0.61
CA TRP A 126 4.88 -1.17 -0.48
C TRP A 126 3.80 -0.44 -1.29
N TYR A 127 3.82 -0.64 -2.61
CA TYR A 127 2.86 -0.07 -3.54
C TYR A 127 2.37 -1.17 -4.49
N THR A 128 1.17 -1.70 -4.23
CA THR A 128 0.66 -2.86 -4.98
C THR A 128 0.74 -2.74 -6.51
N PRO A 129 0.48 -1.59 -7.16
CA PRO A 129 0.54 -1.48 -8.61
C PRO A 129 1.91 -1.73 -9.24
N ASN A 130 3.01 -1.58 -8.50
CA ASN A 130 4.36 -1.91 -8.98
C ASN A 130 4.93 -3.21 -8.37
N GLU A 131 4.16 -3.88 -7.51
CA GLU A 131 4.56 -5.09 -6.77
C GLU A 131 5.92 -4.96 -6.06
N ALA A 132 6.23 -3.75 -5.57
CA ALA A 132 7.49 -3.43 -4.92
C ALA A 132 7.30 -2.30 -3.88
N LEU A 133 8.41 -1.84 -3.29
CA LEU A 133 8.40 -0.57 -2.56
C LEU A 133 8.08 0.58 -3.54
N GLY A 134 7.26 1.52 -3.09
CA GLY A 134 7.06 2.78 -3.78
C GLY A 134 8.38 3.57 -3.85
N SER A 135 8.53 4.38 -4.90
CA SER A 135 9.71 5.23 -5.08
C SER A 135 9.73 6.45 -4.14
N THR A 136 8.56 6.89 -3.66
CA THR A 136 8.43 8.05 -2.78
C THR A 136 8.94 7.73 -1.37
N GLU A 137 9.81 8.59 -0.87
CA GLU A 137 10.23 8.61 0.54
C GLU A 137 9.25 9.47 1.33
N TRP A 138 8.41 8.81 2.12
CA TRP A 138 7.35 9.47 2.87
C TRP A 138 7.89 9.95 4.21
N PRO A 139 7.70 11.23 4.57
CA PRO A 139 7.96 11.68 5.93
C PRO A 139 7.01 10.97 6.90
N VAL A 140 7.48 10.77 8.12
CA VAL A 140 6.74 10.10 9.19
C VAL A 140 6.82 10.97 10.44
N HIS A 141 5.72 11.05 11.18
CA HIS A 141 5.74 11.70 12.49
C HIS A 141 6.40 10.81 13.56
N GLY A 142 6.04 9.53 13.55
CA GLY A 142 6.56 8.48 14.40
C GLY A 142 5.50 7.39 14.57
N PHE A 143 5.54 6.76 15.73
CA PHE A 143 4.64 5.69 16.15
C PHE A 143 3.78 6.15 17.31
N ILE A 144 2.49 5.83 17.25
CA ILE A 144 1.53 6.00 18.35
C ILE A 144 1.34 4.63 19.02
N TYR A 145 1.65 4.54 20.30
CA TYR A 145 1.63 3.28 21.04
C TYR A 145 0.27 3.07 21.72
N PRO A 146 -0.43 1.95 21.46
CA PRO A 146 -1.67 1.66 22.15
C PRO A 146 -1.41 1.36 23.63
N LYS A 147 -2.29 1.82 24.51
CA LYS A 147 -2.20 1.54 25.96
C LYS A 147 -2.12 0.05 26.29
N GLN A 148 -2.74 -0.77 25.46
CA GLN A 148 -2.67 -2.21 25.54
C GLN A 148 -2.62 -2.77 24.12
N ARG A 149 -1.67 -3.67 23.87
CA ARG A 149 -1.60 -4.39 22.61
C ARG A 149 -2.85 -5.26 22.46
N ARG A 150 -3.61 -5.03 21.38
CA ARG A 150 -4.71 -5.90 20.97
C ARG A 150 -4.18 -7.25 20.50
N SER A 151 -4.82 -8.34 20.93
CA SER A 151 -4.47 -9.68 20.43
C SER A 151 -4.86 -9.84 18.95
N GLU A 152 -4.23 -10.79 18.26
CA GLU A 152 -4.55 -11.10 16.86
C GLU A 152 -6.03 -11.51 16.69
N ALA A 153 -6.56 -12.33 17.60
CA ALA A 153 -7.96 -12.76 17.55
C ALA A 153 -8.93 -11.58 17.68
N GLU A 154 -8.65 -10.64 18.59
CA GLU A 154 -9.46 -9.43 18.76
C GLU A 154 -9.35 -8.49 17.56
N ALA A 155 -8.15 -8.31 17.00
CA ALA A 155 -7.93 -7.49 15.82
C ALA A 155 -8.72 -8.04 14.61
N ARG A 156 -8.65 -9.36 14.37
CA ARG A 156 -9.44 -10.01 13.31
C ARG A 156 -10.93 -9.85 13.51
N LYS A 157 -11.42 -10.02 14.75
CA LYS A 157 -12.83 -9.81 15.08
C LYS A 157 -13.26 -8.37 14.81
N ALA A 158 -12.45 -7.38 15.23
CA ALA A 158 -12.74 -5.97 15.01
C ALA A 158 -12.74 -5.60 13.52
N VAL A 159 -11.79 -6.13 12.73
CA VAL A 159 -11.77 -5.96 11.27
C VAL A 159 -13.00 -6.62 10.66
N ALA A 160 -13.37 -7.84 11.04
CA ALA A 160 -14.55 -8.51 10.51
C ALA A 160 -15.84 -7.70 10.75
N ILE A 161 -15.98 -7.10 11.93
CA ILE A 161 -17.10 -6.19 12.25
C ILE A 161 -17.05 -4.94 11.35
N LEU A 162 -15.88 -4.32 11.21
CA LEU A 162 -15.70 -3.13 10.36
C LEU A 162 -16.06 -3.41 8.90
N LEU A 163 -15.77 -4.61 8.40
CA LEU A 163 -16.04 -5.00 7.02
C LEU A 163 -17.48 -5.43 6.78
N LYS A 164 -18.21 -5.86 7.82
CA LYS A 164 -19.62 -6.26 7.70
C LYS A 164 -20.48 -5.14 7.12
N ASP A 165 -20.16 -3.89 7.49
CA ASP A 165 -20.95 -2.72 7.12
C ASP A 165 -20.34 -1.93 5.93
N ARG A 166 -19.33 -2.49 5.24
CA ARG A 166 -18.60 -1.77 4.19
C ARG A 166 -18.48 -2.56 2.88
N VAL A 167 -18.64 -1.84 1.78
CA VAL A 167 -18.30 -2.33 0.44
C VAL A 167 -16.81 -2.07 0.19
N ILE A 168 -16.01 -3.13 0.13
CA ILE A 168 -14.63 -3.03 -0.36
C ILE A 168 -14.69 -3.06 -1.89
N PRO A 169 -14.05 -2.12 -2.60
CA PRO A 169 -14.04 -2.15 -4.05
C PRO A 169 -13.44 -3.48 -4.55
N ALA A 170 -14.17 -4.16 -5.42
CA ALA A 170 -13.64 -5.34 -6.09
C ALA A 170 -12.40 -4.94 -6.91
N LEU A 171 -11.38 -5.79 -6.88
CA LEU A 171 -10.29 -5.64 -7.84
C LEU A 171 -10.87 -5.81 -9.25
N PRO A 172 -10.49 -4.98 -10.23
CA PRO A 172 -10.87 -5.25 -11.60
C PRO A 172 -10.35 -6.63 -11.98
N ALA A 173 -11.18 -7.41 -12.66
CA ALA A 173 -10.71 -8.62 -13.32
C ALA A 173 -9.52 -8.25 -14.20
N ALA A 174 -8.42 -8.98 -14.09
CA ALA A 174 -7.27 -8.77 -14.96
C ALA A 174 -7.77 -8.91 -16.40
N THR A 175 -7.89 -7.80 -17.12
CA THR A 175 -8.15 -7.84 -18.56
C THR A 175 -6.98 -8.63 -19.14
N PRO A 176 -7.19 -9.78 -19.80
CA PRO A 176 -6.09 -10.46 -20.45
C PRO A 176 -5.51 -9.44 -21.44
N VAL A 177 -4.29 -8.97 -21.15
CA VAL A 177 -3.51 -8.26 -22.14
C VAL A 177 -3.33 -9.27 -23.25
N ARG A 178 -4.05 -9.08 -24.35
CA ARG A 178 -3.75 -9.76 -25.60
C ARG A 178 -2.37 -9.26 -25.96
N MET A 179 -1.34 -9.98 -25.54
CA MET A 179 0.02 -9.73 -25.98
C MET A 179 -0.09 -9.65 -27.50
N ALA A 180 0.24 -8.49 -28.08
CA ALA A 180 0.43 -8.41 -29.50
C ALA A 180 1.38 -9.55 -29.83
N GLU A 181 0.93 -10.47 -30.68
CA GLU A 181 1.72 -11.59 -31.12
C GLU A 181 3.05 -11.00 -31.56
N ALA A 182 4.14 -11.43 -30.91
CA ALA A 182 5.44 -10.83 -31.13
C ALA A 182 5.81 -11.09 -32.60
N GLU A 183 5.55 -10.12 -33.47
CA GLU A 183 6.10 -10.11 -34.80
C GLU A 183 7.62 -10.03 -34.61
N LYS A 184 8.27 -11.17 -34.84
CA LYS A 184 9.73 -11.29 -34.76
C LYS A 184 10.33 -10.22 -35.67
N PRO A 185 11.09 -9.24 -35.14
CA PRO A 185 11.73 -8.28 -36.01
C PRO A 185 12.86 -9.01 -36.74
N ALA A 186 12.77 -9.07 -38.06
CA ALA A 186 13.87 -9.50 -38.91
C ALA A 186 14.96 -8.41 -38.91
N PHE A 187 15.86 -8.45 -37.93
CA PHE A 187 17.05 -7.60 -37.93
C PHE A 187 18.06 -8.13 -38.95
N LYS A 188 18.24 -7.40 -40.06
CA LYS A 188 19.43 -7.56 -40.91
C LYS A 188 20.61 -6.90 -40.21
N SER A 189 21.66 -7.68 -39.92
CA SER A 189 22.90 -7.18 -39.33
C SER A 189 23.64 -6.29 -40.33
N ALA A 190 23.67 -4.98 -40.10
CA ALA A 190 24.65 -4.09 -40.72
C ALA A 190 25.75 -3.82 -39.69
N ALA A 191 26.99 -4.17 -40.04
CA ALA A 191 28.15 -3.94 -39.21
C ALA A 191 28.47 -2.44 -39.12
N VAL A 192 28.38 -1.87 -37.92
CA VAL A 192 28.93 -0.56 -37.60
C VAL A 192 30.05 -0.75 -36.58
N LYS A 193 31.27 -0.40 -36.99
CA LYS A 193 32.45 -0.32 -36.14
C LYS A 193 32.52 1.08 -35.53
N THR A 194 32.22 1.22 -34.24
CA THR A 194 32.81 2.26 -33.37
C THR A 194 32.90 1.72 -31.94
N GLY A 195 34.08 1.88 -31.34
CA GLY A 195 34.46 1.23 -30.10
C GLY A 195 34.02 1.98 -28.84
N PHE A 196 33.22 1.29 -28.02
CA PHE A 196 33.38 1.18 -26.56
C PHE A 196 32.48 0.02 -26.10
N GLY A 197 32.90 -1.21 -26.40
CA GLY A 197 32.18 -2.41 -25.97
C GLY A 197 32.73 -2.85 -24.63
N LEU A 198 31.89 -2.82 -23.58
CA LEU A 198 32.19 -3.56 -22.35
C LEU A 198 32.45 -5.01 -22.76
N SER A 199 33.59 -5.57 -22.33
CA SER A 199 33.96 -6.93 -22.68
C SER A 199 32.82 -7.89 -22.30
N GLY A 200 32.55 -8.87 -23.16
CA GLY A 200 31.46 -9.84 -22.94
C GLY A 200 31.58 -10.60 -21.62
N ASP A 201 32.77 -10.61 -21.02
CA ASP A 201 33.02 -11.20 -19.71
C ASP A 201 32.58 -10.27 -18.55
N LEU A 202 32.69 -8.94 -18.70
CA LEU A 202 32.18 -7.99 -17.69
C LEU A 202 30.65 -8.01 -17.62
N LEU A 203 29.97 -8.10 -18.76
CA LEU A 203 28.50 -8.24 -18.80
C LEU A 203 28.04 -9.55 -18.14
N LYS A 204 28.73 -10.66 -18.40
CA LYS A 204 28.45 -11.94 -17.73
C LYS A 204 28.71 -11.91 -16.23
N ASP A 205 29.66 -11.11 -15.78
CA ASP A 205 29.97 -10.97 -14.35
C ASP A 205 28.98 -10.04 -13.64
N ILE A 206 28.51 -8.99 -14.30
CA ILE A 206 27.39 -8.15 -13.82
C ILE A 206 26.11 -8.97 -13.76
N ASP A 207 25.79 -9.74 -14.79
CA ASP A 207 24.61 -10.62 -14.82
C ASP A 207 24.72 -11.73 -13.78
N ARG A 208 25.89 -12.33 -13.57
CA ARG A 208 26.11 -13.30 -12.49
C ARG A 208 25.98 -12.67 -11.11
N LYS A 209 26.49 -11.45 -10.92
CA LYS A 209 26.38 -10.74 -9.64
C LYS A 209 24.93 -10.35 -9.36
N ALA A 210 24.20 -9.84 -10.35
CA ALA A 210 22.78 -9.53 -10.27
C ALA A 210 21.93 -10.79 -10.00
N ALA A 211 22.24 -11.92 -10.66
CA ALA A 211 21.60 -13.21 -10.42
C ALA A 211 21.90 -13.79 -9.03
N LYS A 212 23.10 -13.54 -8.49
CA LYS A 212 23.49 -13.99 -7.15
C LYS A 212 22.85 -13.12 -6.06
N GLU A 213 22.71 -11.82 -6.28
CA GLU A 213 22.00 -10.88 -5.40
C GLU A 213 20.48 -11.13 -5.39
N THR A 214 19.86 -11.47 -6.53
CA THR A 214 18.45 -11.91 -6.58
C THR A 214 18.22 -13.28 -5.93
N LYS A 215 19.19 -14.20 -6.00
CA LYS A 215 19.11 -15.51 -5.34
C LYS A 215 19.38 -15.46 -3.83
N ALA A 216 20.17 -14.49 -3.35
CA ALA A 216 20.42 -14.27 -1.92
C ALA A 216 19.26 -13.56 -1.21
N THR A 217 18.41 -12.83 -1.95
CA THR A 217 17.32 -12.01 -1.36
C THR A 217 15.92 -12.60 -1.55
N SER A 218 15.79 -13.81 -2.13
CA SER A 218 14.49 -14.42 -2.46
C SER A 218 14.11 -15.57 -1.52
N ALA A 219 13.75 -15.23 -0.28
CA ALA A 219 12.55 -15.87 0.27
C ALA A 219 11.35 -15.10 -0.30
N PRO A 220 10.47 -15.70 -1.12
CA PRO A 220 9.31 -14.99 -1.60
C PRO A 220 8.46 -14.67 -0.37
N ALA A 221 8.28 -13.39 -0.07
CA ALA A 221 7.14 -12.99 0.74
C ALA A 221 5.92 -13.43 -0.07
N LYS A 222 5.23 -14.48 0.37
CA LYS A 222 3.94 -14.87 -0.19
C LYS A 222 3.08 -13.61 -0.22
N SER A 223 2.74 -13.15 -1.42
CA SER A 223 1.76 -12.09 -1.57
C SER A 223 0.47 -12.54 -0.88
N VAL A 224 0.01 -11.76 0.09
CA VAL A 224 -1.26 -12.01 0.77
C VAL A 224 -2.35 -11.71 -0.27
N ARG A 225 -2.85 -12.77 -0.93
CA ARG A 225 -4.01 -12.64 -1.82
C ARG A 225 -5.22 -12.25 -0.98
N LEU A 226 -6.00 -11.26 -1.45
CA LEU A 226 -7.33 -10.87 -0.92
C LEU A 226 -8.24 -12.07 -0.59
N ALA A 227 -8.04 -13.21 -1.25
CA ALA A 227 -8.70 -14.49 -0.97
C ALA A 227 -8.66 -14.95 0.50
N SER A 228 -7.73 -14.44 1.32
CA SER A 228 -7.69 -14.76 2.76
C SER A 228 -8.87 -14.14 3.52
N VAL A 229 -9.29 -12.92 3.16
CA VAL A 229 -10.38 -12.19 3.83
C VAL A 229 -11.74 -12.80 3.49
N GLU A 230 -11.99 -13.15 2.22
CA GLU A 230 -13.25 -13.81 1.81
C GLU A 230 -13.44 -15.19 2.48
N LYS A 231 -12.36 -15.97 2.62
CA LYS A 231 -12.39 -17.26 3.33
C LYS A 231 -12.64 -17.13 4.84
N LEU A 232 -12.24 -16.00 5.44
CA LEU A 232 -12.50 -15.69 6.85
C LEU A 232 -13.96 -15.23 7.06
N ILE A 233 -14.51 -14.43 6.15
CA ILE A 233 -15.92 -14.00 6.17
C ILE A 233 -16.85 -15.21 6.01
N ALA A 234 -16.53 -16.16 5.14
CA ALA A 234 -17.33 -17.36 4.90
C ALA A 234 -17.40 -18.34 6.09
N LYS A 235 -16.53 -18.19 7.10
CA LYS A 235 -16.46 -19.07 8.28
C LYS A 235 -17.19 -18.52 9.53
N LEU A 236 -17.75 -17.32 9.46
CA LEU A 236 -18.53 -16.78 10.58
C LEU A 236 -19.91 -17.46 10.66
N PRO A 237 -20.43 -17.73 11.87
CA PRO A 237 -21.77 -18.30 12.01
C PRO A 237 -22.80 -17.35 11.41
N LYS A 238 -23.67 -17.88 10.55
CA LYS A 238 -24.81 -17.14 10.00
C LYS A 238 -25.76 -16.86 11.16
N SER A 239 -25.93 -15.59 11.52
CA SER A 239 -27.01 -15.12 12.38
C SER A 239 -28.32 -15.10 11.61
#